data_AF-A0A0F8UR95-F1
#
_entry.id   AF-A0A0F8UR95-F1
#
_cell.length_a   1.000
_cell.length_b   1.000
_cell.length_c   1.000
_cell.angle_alpha   90.00
_cell.angle_beta   90.00
_cell.angle_gamma   90.00
#
_symmetry.space_group_name_H-M   'P 1'
#
loop_
_entity.id
_entity.type
_entity.pdbx_description
1 polymer ?
#
loop_
_entity_poly.entity_id
_entity_poly.type
_entity_poly.pdbx_seq_one_letter_code
_entity_poly.pdbx_strand_id
1 'polypeptide(L)'
;MSRQPPKKRGAAAVSSSAPKKRQSKLAKENDITADEENEIKEVFHIFSEPNEEFPKEKEGVIAQEDVRKALVALGLPPSDSSELESILAAVDPTGTGFVPYEPFLSVAAAKLRSRSDEAMSAEVDAAYQLFTKGTEGPITFGHLRRIARELKEDKIDDALLRDMILEANGGAGVDAGVTLEQFQEIMMRAGVF
;
A
#
# COMPACT_ATOMS: atom_id res chain seq x y z
N MET A 1 41.61 -5.18 55.16
CA MET A 1 41.34 -3.88 54.51
C MET A 1 41.32 -4.10 53.00
N SER A 2 40.14 -4.18 52.38
CA SER A 2 39.99 -4.13 50.91
C SER A 2 38.69 -3.40 50.60
N ARG A 3 38.80 -2.18 50.04
CA ARG A 3 37.66 -1.34 49.62
C ARG A 3 37.42 -1.59 48.12
N GLN A 4 36.20 -1.98 47.76
CA GLN A 4 35.70 -1.92 46.37
C GLN A 4 34.90 -0.62 46.14
N PRO A 5 34.94 0.00 44.95
CA PRO A 5 34.14 1.17 44.63
C PRO A 5 32.72 0.81 44.14
N PRO A 6 31.72 1.70 44.27
CA PRO A 6 30.36 1.41 43.81
C PRO A 6 30.22 1.62 42.28
N LYS A 7 29.55 0.67 41.61
CA LYS A 7 29.17 0.75 40.19
C LYS A 7 28.13 1.86 39.97
N LYS A 8 28.36 2.67 38.91
CA LYS A 8 27.49 3.75 38.42
C LYS A 8 26.09 3.25 38.04
N ARG A 9 25.08 4.03 38.42
CA ARG A 9 23.67 3.93 37.98
C ARG A 9 23.60 4.05 36.46
N GLY A 10 23.09 3.02 35.78
CA GLY A 10 22.60 3.13 34.42
C GLY A 10 21.20 3.74 34.46
N ALA A 11 21.02 4.91 33.85
CA ALA A 11 19.70 5.48 33.59
C ALA A 11 19.04 4.60 32.52
N ALA A 12 17.97 3.89 32.88
CA ALA A 12 17.10 3.27 31.91
C ALA A 12 16.36 4.38 31.15
N ALA A 13 16.67 4.53 29.86
CA ALA A 13 15.88 5.33 28.95
C ALA A 13 14.51 4.68 28.81
N VAL A 14 13.48 5.29 29.39
CA VAL A 14 12.09 4.94 29.13
C VAL A 14 11.73 5.43 27.73
N SER A 15 11.80 4.53 26.75
CA SER A 15 11.21 4.75 25.43
C SER A 15 9.69 4.63 25.57
N SER A 16 8.99 5.75 25.65
CA SER A 16 7.53 5.80 25.56
C SER A 16 7.09 5.58 24.11
N SER A 17 7.01 4.32 23.68
CA SER A 17 6.24 3.95 22.49
C SER A 17 4.80 3.67 22.94
N ALA A 18 3.83 4.43 22.43
CA ALA A 18 2.42 4.10 22.59
C ALA A 18 2.16 2.64 22.14
N PRO A 19 1.28 1.89 22.83
CA PRO A 19 1.03 0.49 22.47
C PRO A 19 0.39 0.43 21.08
N LYS A 20 1.06 -0.23 20.12
CA LYS A 20 0.48 -0.54 18.80
C LYS A 20 -0.81 -1.35 19.01
N LYS A 21 -1.94 -0.86 18.50
CA LYS A 21 -3.21 -1.60 18.53
C LYS A 21 -3.01 -2.96 17.87
N ARG A 22 -3.50 -4.04 18.51
CA ARG A 22 -3.40 -5.39 17.96
C ARG A 22 -4.41 -5.55 16.83
N GLN A 23 -3.93 -5.89 15.62
CA GLN A 23 -4.78 -6.28 14.48
C GLN A 23 -5.68 -7.47 14.84
N SER A 24 -6.94 -7.42 14.40
CA SER A 24 -7.88 -8.53 14.50
C SER A 24 -7.47 -9.69 13.56
N LYS A 25 -8.18 -10.82 13.65
CA LYS A 25 -8.00 -11.92 12.68
C LYS A 25 -8.45 -11.50 11.28
N LEU A 26 -9.57 -10.80 11.20
CA LEU A 26 -10.17 -10.36 9.94
C LEU A 26 -9.29 -9.31 9.23
N ALA A 27 -8.70 -8.38 9.99
CA ALA A 27 -7.73 -7.43 9.45
C ALA A 27 -6.50 -8.12 8.86
N LYS A 28 -5.99 -9.17 9.52
CA LYS A 28 -4.86 -9.95 9.00
C LYS A 28 -5.21 -10.76 7.76
N GLU A 29 -6.41 -11.33 7.72
CA GLU A 29 -6.90 -12.08 6.54
C GLU A 29 -7.09 -11.19 5.32
N ASN A 30 -7.25 -9.88 5.53
CA ASN A 30 -7.43 -8.88 4.49
C ASN A 30 -6.22 -7.95 4.33
N ASP A 31 -5.07 -8.26 4.93
CA ASP A 31 -3.83 -7.47 4.81
C ASP A 31 -4.00 -5.97 5.11
N ILE A 32 -4.85 -5.62 6.08
CA ILE A 32 -5.06 -4.24 6.53
C ILE A 32 -4.55 -4.02 7.96
N THR A 33 -4.19 -2.78 8.25
CA THR A 33 -3.82 -2.32 9.59
C THR A 33 -5.03 -2.28 10.53
N ALA A 34 -4.76 -2.25 11.84
CA ALA A 34 -5.82 -2.11 12.83
C ALA A 34 -6.54 -0.75 12.73
N ASP A 35 -5.86 0.29 12.23
CA ASP A 35 -6.47 1.61 12.07
C ASP A 35 -7.34 1.67 10.81
N GLU A 36 -6.93 1.07 9.69
CA GLU A 36 -7.77 0.90 8.49
C GLU A 36 -9.02 0.06 8.80
N GLU A 37 -8.89 -1.04 9.55
CA GLU A 37 -10.05 -1.81 10.01
C GLU A 37 -11.02 -0.96 10.85
N ASN A 38 -10.50 -0.12 11.75
CA ASN A 38 -11.34 0.76 12.56
C ASN A 38 -12.06 1.79 11.69
N GLU A 39 -11.40 2.38 10.70
CA GLU A 39 -12.02 3.35 9.78
C GLU A 39 -13.15 2.70 8.95
N ILE A 40 -12.91 1.50 8.40
CA ILE A 40 -13.94 0.71 7.70
C ILE A 40 -15.12 0.44 8.63
N LYS A 41 -14.84 0.07 9.88
CA LYS A 41 -15.86 -0.23 10.87
C LYS A 41 -16.70 0.98 11.26
N GLU A 42 -16.07 2.12 11.49
CA GLU A 42 -16.76 3.37 11.80
C GLU A 42 -17.70 3.78 10.67
N VAL A 43 -17.26 3.68 9.41
CA VAL A 43 -18.14 3.97 8.28
C VAL A 43 -19.25 2.93 8.15
N PHE A 44 -18.96 1.64 8.31
CA PHE A 44 -20.00 0.60 8.26
C PHE A 44 -21.13 0.87 9.25
N HIS A 45 -20.79 1.26 10.49
CA HIS A 45 -21.78 1.59 11.53
C HIS A 45 -22.63 2.83 11.25
N ILE A 46 -22.21 3.72 10.35
CA ILE A 46 -23.05 4.86 9.93
C ILE A 46 -24.25 4.37 9.10
N PHE A 47 -24.07 3.29 8.34
CA PHE A 47 -25.08 2.76 7.42
C PHE A 47 -25.73 1.47 7.91
N SER A 48 -25.22 0.86 9.00
CA SER A 48 -25.71 -0.44 9.45
C SER A 48 -26.90 -0.33 10.38
N GLU A 49 -27.77 -1.33 10.29
CA GLU A 49 -28.91 -1.52 11.17
C GLU A 49 -28.99 -2.98 11.65
N PRO A 50 -29.56 -3.22 12.85
CA PRO A 50 -29.91 -4.57 13.26
C PRO A 50 -30.95 -5.17 12.31
N ASN A 51 -30.80 -6.45 11.96
CA ASN A 51 -31.73 -7.15 11.09
C ASN A 51 -32.09 -8.53 11.66
N GLU A 52 -33.38 -8.82 11.75
CA GLU A 52 -33.91 -10.07 12.35
C GLU A 52 -33.58 -11.31 11.53
N GLU A 53 -33.38 -11.18 10.22
CA GLU A 53 -32.97 -12.26 9.31
C GLU A 53 -31.47 -12.60 9.50
N PHE A 54 -30.71 -11.68 10.09
CA PHE A 54 -29.26 -11.79 10.32
C PHE A 54 -28.90 -11.74 11.82
N PRO A 55 -29.47 -12.61 12.68
CA PRO A 55 -29.30 -12.52 14.14
C PRO A 55 -27.88 -12.81 14.63
N LYS A 56 -27.00 -13.30 13.75
CA LYS A 56 -25.58 -13.58 14.05
C LYS A 56 -24.68 -12.38 13.77
N GLU A 57 -25.16 -11.39 13.01
CA GLU A 57 -24.39 -10.22 12.59
C GLU A 57 -24.41 -9.15 13.68
N LYS A 58 -23.43 -9.21 14.57
CA LYS A 58 -23.33 -8.31 15.74
C LYS A 58 -23.11 -6.85 15.38
N GLU A 59 -22.50 -6.60 14.22
CA GLU A 59 -22.23 -5.25 13.71
C GLU A 59 -23.43 -4.67 12.95
N GLY A 60 -24.51 -5.46 12.80
CA GLY A 60 -25.62 -5.17 11.92
C GLY A 60 -25.31 -5.51 10.46
N VAL A 61 -26.21 -5.09 9.58
CA VAL A 61 -26.09 -5.21 8.12
C VAL A 61 -26.35 -3.84 7.50
N ILE A 62 -25.76 -3.58 6.33
CA ILE A 62 -26.10 -2.41 5.52
C ILE A 62 -27.05 -2.84 4.40
N ALA A 63 -27.98 -1.96 3.99
CA ALA A 63 -28.77 -2.19 2.80
C ALA A 63 -27.86 -2.21 1.56
N GLN A 64 -28.11 -3.11 0.61
CA GLN A 64 -27.34 -3.24 -0.62
C GLN A 64 -27.25 -1.91 -1.39
N GLU A 65 -28.32 -1.10 -1.37
CA GLU A 65 -28.36 0.21 -2.02
C GLU A 65 -27.43 1.26 -1.36
N ASP A 66 -27.06 1.07 -0.10
CA ASP A 66 -26.18 1.97 0.65
C ASP A 66 -24.70 1.62 0.52
N VAL A 67 -24.34 0.47 -0.06
CA VAL A 67 -22.95 0.05 -0.28
C VAL A 67 -22.15 1.12 -1.03
N ARG A 68 -22.74 1.74 -2.08
CA ARG A 68 -22.09 2.84 -2.80
C ARG A 68 -21.79 4.02 -1.88
N LYS A 69 -22.74 4.40 -1.01
CA LYS A 69 -22.59 5.54 -0.11
C LYS A 69 -21.50 5.27 0.94
N ALA A 70 -21.47 4.06 1.49
CA ALA A 70 -20.44 3.62 2.43
C ALA A 70 -19.04 3.62 1.81
N LEU A 71 -18.90 3.10 0.59
CA LEU A 71 -17.64 3.14 -0.14
C LEU A 71 -17.17 4.57 -0.46
N VAL A 72 -18.09 5.46 -0.84
CA VAL A 72 -17.79 6.88 -1.05
C VAL A 72 -17.34 7.55 0.26
N ALA A 73 -17.98 7.24 1.38
CA ALA A 73 -17.60 7.77 2.69
C ALA A 73 -16.20 7.32 3.15
N LEU A 74 -15.73 6.14 2.72
CA LEU A 74 -14.36 5.66 2.90
C LEU A 74 -13.34 6.27 1.92
N GLY A 75 -13.78 7.12 1.00
CA GLY A 75 -12.92 7.61 -0.09
C GLY A 75 -12.51 6.51 -1.07
N LEU A 76 -13.34 5.47 -1.20
CA LEU A 76 -13.16 4.31 -2.10
C LEU A 76 -14.33 4.20 -3.09
N PRO A 77 -14.68 5.27 -3.83
CA PRO A 77 -15.80 5.20 -4.76
C PRO A 77 -15.57 4.08 -5.79
N PRO A 78 -16.62 3.36 -6.22
CA PRO A 78 -16.55 2.56 -7.43
C PRO A 78 -16.19 3.46 -8.62
N SER A 79 -15.29 3.00 -9.47
CA SER A 79 -14.77 3.70 -10.64
C SER A 79 -15.85 3.88 -11.70
N ASP A 80 -16.69 2.86 -11.87
CA ASP A 80 -17.84 2.89 -12.79
C ASP A 80 -18.99 1.99 -12.29
N SER A 81 -20.06 1.91 -13.10
CA SER A 81 -21.23 1.09 -12.78
C SER A 81 -20.95 -0.41 -12.82
N SER A 82 -20.09 -0.88 -13.72
CA SER A 82 -19.73 -2.30 -13.85
C SER A 82 -18.94 -2.78 -12.63
N GLU A 83 -18.06 -1.92 -12.09
CA GLU A 83 -17.35 -2.21 -10.85
C GLU A 83 -18.32 -2.25 -9.67
N LEU A 84 -19.26 -1.30 -9.58
CA LEU A 84 -20.29 -1.37 -8.54
C LEU A 84 -21.08 -2.68 -8.63
N GLU A 85 -21.54 -3.08 -9.81
CA GLU A 85 -22.29 -4.32 -9.99
C GLU A 85 -21.49 -5.54 -9.53
N SER A 86 -20.19 -5.58 -9.85
CA SER A 86 -19.27 -6.63 -9.41
C SER A 86 -19.10 -6.63 -7.88
N ILE A 87 -18.95 -5.46 -7.27
CA ILE A 87 -18.89 -5.29 -5.82
C ILE A 87 -20.17 -5.80 -5.17
N LEU A 88 -21.34 -5.39 -5.66
CA LEU A 88 -22.63 -5.78 -5.13
C LEU A 88 -22.83 -7.30 -5.21
N ALA A 89 -22.46 -7.92 -6.33
CA ALA A 89 -22.51 -9.37 -6.49
C ALA A 89 -21.53 -10.11 -5.56
N ALA A 90 -20.40 -9.49 -5.20
CA ALA A 90 -19.43 -10.07 -4.28
C ALA A 90 -19.90 -9.99 -2.82
N VAL A 91 -20.52 -8.88 -2.41
CA VAL A 91 -20.94 -8.67 -1.01
C VAL A 91 -22.31 -9.25 -0.67
N ASP A 92 -23.19 -9.43 -1.67
CA ASP A 92 -24.50 -10.08 -1.54
C ASP A 92 -24.73 -11.07 -2.69
N PRO A 93 -23.98 -12.19 -2.75
CA PRO A 93 -24.06 -13.15 -3.85
C PRO A 93 -25.42 -13.86 -3.93
N THR A 94 -26.21 -13.81 -2.86
CA THR A 94 -27.53 -14.43 -2.75
C THR A 94 -28.68 -13.47 -3.03
N GLY A 95 -28.41 -12.18 -3.23
CA GLY A 95 -29.43 -11.16 -3.50
C GLY A 95 -30.43 -10.98 -2.35
N THR A 96 -29.95 -11.04 -1.12
CA THR A 96 -30.75 -10.80 0.09
C THR A 96 -31.16 -9.34 0.25
N GLY A 97 -30.45 -8.41 -0.41
CA GLY A 97 -30.61 -6.98 -0.24
C GLY A 97 -29.87 -6.42 0.98
N PHE A 98 -29.16 -7.27 1.73
CA PHE A 98 -28.44 -6.89 2.95
C PHE A 98 -27.00 -7.40 2.90
N VAL A 99 -26.08 -6.59 3.43
CA VAL A 99 -24.64 -6.87 3.39
C VAL A 99 -24.10 -6.89 4.82
N PRO A 100 -23.59 -8.04 5.30
CA PRO A 100 -22.89 -8.13 6.58
C PRO A 100 -21.54 -7.40 6.58
N TYR A 101 -20.98 -7.20 7.78
CA TYR A 101 -19.72 -6.48 7.97
C TYR A 101 -18.52 -7.13 7.29
N GLU A 102 -18.36 -8.46 7.44
CA GLU A 102 -17.19 -9.17 6.92
C GLU A 102 -17.06 -9.12 5.38
N PRO A 103 -18.13 -9.37 4.60
CA PRO A 103 -18.11 -9.15 3.14
C PRO A 103 -17.80 -7.70 2.75
N PHE A 104 -18.42 -6.72 3.43
CA PHE A 104 -18.15 -5.30 3.17
C PHE A 104 -16.68 -4.95 3.42
N LEU A 105 -16.13 -5.35 4.56
CA LEU A 105 -14.73 -5.10 4.91
C LEU A 105 -13.79 -5.73 3.91
N SER A 106 -14.06 -6.95 3.46
CA SER A 106 -13.19 -7.64 2.50
C SER A 106 -13.10 -6.89 1.17
N VAL A 107 -14.22 -6.34 0.67
CA VAL A 107 -14.22 -5.48 -0.52
C VAL A 107 -13.55 -4.13 -0.26
N ALA A 108 -13.85 -3.47 0.85
CA ALA A 108 -13.23 -2.20 1.20
C ALA A 108 -11.70 -2.33 1.31
N ALA A 109 -11.22 -3.40 1.96
CA ALA A 109 -9.81 -3.72 2.05
C ALA A 109 -9.18 -3.96 0.68
N ALA A 110 -9.84 -4.72 -0.20
CA ALA A 110 -9.37 -4.91 -1.57
C ALA A 110 -9.24 -3.59 -2.34
N LYS A 111 -10.21 -2.69 -2.20
CA LYS A 111 -10.15 -1.36 -2.82
C LYS A 111 -9.07 -0.47 -2.23
N LEU A 112 -8.81 -0.53 -0.92
CA LEU A 112 -7.71 0.20 -0.29
C LEU A 112 -6.37 -0.21 -0.89
N ARG A 113 -6.13 -1.52 -1.05
CA ARG A 113 -4.91 -2.06 -1.65
C ARG A 113 -4.77 -1.67 -3.11
N SER A 114 -5.83 -1.79 -3.90
CA SER A 114 -5.84 -1.32 -5.29
C SER A 114 -5.38 0.14 -5.34
N ARG A 115 -6.04 1.02 -4.56
CA ARG A 115 -5.72 2.45 -4.54
C ARG A 115 -4.26 2.74 -4.17
N SER A 116 -3.68 2.00 -3.24
CA SER A 116 -2.25 2.13 -2.93
C SER A 116 -1.38 1.68 -4.10
N ASP A 117 -1.72 0.58 -4.76
CA ASP A 117 -0.97 0.05 -5.90
C ASP A 117 -1.03 1.01 -7.10
N GLU A 118 -2.19 1.61 -7.39
CA GLU A 118 -2.32 2.62 -8.44
C GLU A 118 -1.54 3.90 -8.12
N ALA A 119 -1.55 4.34 -6.86
CA ALA A 119 -0.76 5.49 -6.43
C ALA A 119 0.74 5.21 -6.57
N MET A 120 1.19 4.03 -6.14
CA MET A 120 2.58 3.58 -6.31
C MET A 120 2.97 3.52 -7.79
N SER A 121 2.12 2.94 -8.64
CA SER A 121 2.36 2.88 -10.09
C SER A 121 2.51 4.27 -10.69
N ALA A 122 1.64 5.22 -10.33
CA ALA A 122 1.71 6.59 -10.82
C ALA A 122 3.00 7.31 -10.38
N GLU A 123 3.47 7.07 -9.16
CA GLU A 123 4.74 7.61 -8.67
C GLU A 123 5.95 7.00 -9.39
N VAL A 124 5.94 5.68 -9.62
CA VAL A 124 6.96 4.98 -10.41
C VAL A 124 7.01 5.52 -11.84
N ASP A 125 5.85 5.68 -12.48
CA ASP A 125 5.75 6.24 -13.83
C ASP A 125 6.30 7.67 -13.88
N ALA A 126 5.89 8.53 -12.94
CA ALA A 126 6.39 9.89 -12.87
C ALA A 126 7.91 9.94 -12.68
N ALA A 127 8.46 9.10 -11.80
CA ALA A 127 9.90 8.98 -11.60
C ALA A 127 10.59 8.48 -12.88
N TYR A 128 10.07 7.45 -13.53
CA TYR A 128 10.60 6.91 -14.78
C TYR A 128 10.68 7.99 -15.87
N GLN A 129 9.62 8.81 -16.01
CA GLN A 129 9.60 9.93 -16.96
C GLN A 129 10.65 11.01 -16.63
N LEU A 130 10.95 11.26 -15.36
CA LEU A 130 12.05 12.16 -14.96
C LEU A 130 13.41 11.61 -15.35
N PHE A 131 13.60 10.29 -15.29
CA PHE A 131 14.84 9.64 -15.72
C PHE A 131 15.03 9.77 -17.23
N THR A 132 14.00 9.47 -18.01
CA THR A 132 14.03 9.50 -19.48
C THR A 132 13.85 10.89 -20.10
N LYS A 133 13.48 11.92 -19.32
CA LYS A 133 13.04 13.24 -19.84
C LYS A 133 11.89 13.12 -20.86
N GLY A 134 10.98 12.18 -20.67
CA GLY A 134 9.86 11.99 -21.59
C GLY A 134 10.21 11.26 -22.89
N THR A 135 11.44 10.77 -23.08
CA THR A 135 11.76 9.94 -24.25
C THR A 135 11.21 8.53 -24.05
N GLU A 136 10.56 7.99 -25.07
CA GLU A 136 10.13 6.59 -25.06
C GLU A 136 11.32 5.62 -24.97
N GLY A 137 11.09 4.45 -24.37
CA GLY A 137 12.09 3.39 -24.23
C GLY A 137 12.73 3.27 -22.84
N PRO A 138 13.77 2.44 -22.72
CA PRO A 138 14.40 2.12 -21.44
C PRO A 138 15.19 3.30 -20.85
N ILE A 139 15.41 3.29 -19.54
CA ILE A 139 16.43 4.15 -18.91
C ILE A 139 17.79 3.69 -19.40
N THR A 140 18.49 4.57 -20.11
CA THR A 140 19.79 4.28 -20.71
C THR A 140 20.94 4.68 -19.78
N PHE A 141 22.14 4.20 -20.09
CA PHE A 141 23.38 4.68 -19.47
C PHE A 141 23.52 6.21 -19.56
N GLY A 142 23.12 6.80 -20.69
CA GLY A 142 23.12 8.26 -20.87
C GLY A 142 22.19 8.97 -19.89
N HIS A 143 21.00 8.39 -19.65
CA HIS A 143 20.03 8.93 -18.69
C HIS A 143 20.59 8.91 -17.26
N LEU A 144 21.12 7.77 -16.79
CA LEU A 144 21.71 7.68 -15.45
C LEU A 144 22.91 8.59 -15.27
N ARG A 145 23.81 8.65 -16.26
CA ARG A 145 24.98 9.53 -16.22
C ARG A 145 24.62 11.00 -16.11
N ARG A 146 23.55 11.42 -16.79
CA ARG A 146 23.00 12.78 -16.68
C ARG A 146 22.53 13.06 -15.25
N ILE A 147 21.73 12.16 -14.68
CA ILE A 147 21.13 12.32 -13.35
C ILE A 147 22.22 12.36 -12.27
N ALA A 148 23.21 11.47 -12.33
CA ALA A 148 24.34 11.47 -11.39
C ALA A 148 25.08 12.82 -11.38
N ARG A 149 25.25 13.45 -12.55
CA ARG A 149 25.83 14.80 -12.67
C ARG A 149 24.92 15.90 -12.12
N GLU A 150 23.62 15.81 -12.40
CA GLU A 150 22.63 16.78 -11.89
C GLU A 150 22.54 16.73 -10.36
N LEU A 151 22.68 15.55 -9.75
CA LEU A 151 22.70 15.34 -8.30
C LEU A 151 24.05 15.66 -7.64
N LYS A 152 25.09 16.01 -8.43
CA LYS A 152 26.47 16.25 -7.96
C LYS A 152 27.03 15.07 -7.15
N GLU A 153 26.66 13.86 -7.53
CA GLU A 153 27.18 12.64 -6.93
C GLU A 153 28.55 12.31 -7.56
N ASP A 154 29.56 13.07 -7.15
CA ASP A 154 30.94 12.99 -7.68
C ASP A 154 31.63 11.63 -7.42
N LYS A 155 30.99 10.75 -6.64
CA LYS A 155 31.47 9.41 -6.30
C LYS A 155 30.98 8.32 -7.26
N ILE A 156 30.01 8.64 -8.13
CA ILE A 156 29.44 7.67 -9.06
C ILE A 156 30.24 7.75 -10.36
N ASP A 157 31.11 6.76 -10.57
CA ASP A 157 31.89 6.65 -11.80
C ASP A 157 31.13 5.89 -12.90
N ASP A 158 31.67 5.96 -14.13
CA ASP A 158 31.07 5.29 -15.28
C ASP A 158 31.05 3.75 -15.12
N ALA A 159 31.90 3.15 -14.28
CA ALA A 159 31.89 1.70 -14.04
C ALA A 159 30.70 1.32 -13.16
N LEU A 160 30.51 2.02 -12.04
CA LEU A 160 29.38 1.84 -11.14
C LEU A 160 28.04 2.05 -11.85
N LEU A 161 27.93 3.06 -12.73
CA LEU A 161 26.73 3.29 -13.54
C LEU A 161 26.39 2.12 -14.48
N ARG A 162 27.41 1.42 -15.00
CA ARG A 162 27.19 0.22 -15.82
C ARG A 162 26.71 -0.93 -14.95
N ASP A 163 27.34 -1.11 -13.79
CA ASP A 163 26.95 -2.15 -12.83
C ASP A 163 25.51 -1.95 -12.36
N MET A 164 25.08 -0.70 -12.11
CA MET A 164 23.69 -0.39 -11.76
C MET A 164 22.69 -0.81 -12.84
N ILE A 165 23.01 -0.62 -14.13
CA ILE A 165 22.13 -1.07 -15.23
C ILE A 165 22.09 -2.59 -15.30
N LEU A 166 23.23 -3.25 -15.18
CA LEU A 166 23.31 -4.70 -15.26
C LEU A 166 22.61 -5.38 -14.09
N GLU A 167 22.73 -4.83 -12.89
CA GLU A 167 22.00 -5.31 -11.70
C GLU A 167 20.48 -5.12 -11.89
N ALA A 168 20.08 -3.97 -12.41
CA ALA A 168 18.68 -3.61 -12.66
C ALA A 168 18.01 -4.49 -13.72
N ASN A 169 18.73 -4.83 -14.79
CA ASN A 169 18.16 -5.52 -15.95
C ASN A 169 18.49 -7.02 -16.02
N GLY A 170 19.02 -7.59 -14.92
CA GLY A 170 19.38 -9.00 -14.85
C GLY A 170 20.54 -9.39 -15.77
N GLY A 171 21.42 -8.44 -16.11
CA GLY A 171 22.60 -8.66 -16.94
C GLY A 171 22.32 -8.71 -18.44
N ALA A 172 21.19 -8.17 -18.91
CA ALA A 172 20.83 -8.11 -20.33
C ALA A 172 21.78 -7.25 -21.19
N GLY A 173 22.73 -6.57 -20.56
CA GLY A 173 23.70 -5.68 -21.19
C GLY A 173 23.34 -4.21 -20.98
N VAL A 174 24.36 -3.35 -21.04
CA VAL A 174 24.19 -1.90 -20.76
C VAL A 174 23.31 -1.22 -21.81
N ASP A 175 23.40 -1.66 -23.08
CA ASP A 175 22.65 -1.08 -24.19
C ASP A 175 21.15 -1.41 -24.14
N ALA A 176 20.76 -2.50 -23.47
CA ALA A 176 19.37 -2.85 -23.24
C ALA A 176 18.67 -1.85 -22.29
N GLY A 177 19.44 -1.15 -21.45
CA GLY A 177 18.91 -0.23 -20.44
C GLY A 177 18.03 -0.92 -19.40
N VAL A 178 17.22 -0.12 -18.69
CA VAL A 178 16.28 -0.60 -17.66
C VAL A 178 14.86 -0.27 -18.10
N THR A 179 14.00 -1.28 -18.21
CA THR A 179 12.58 -1.10 -18.57
C THR A 179 11.77 -0.53 -17.40
N LEU A 180 10.54 -0.08 -17.66
CA LEU A 180 9.63 0.38 -16.61
C LEU A 180 9.37 -0.70 -15.56
N GLU A 181 9.11 -1.94 -15.99
CA GLU A 181 8.88 -3.08 -15.09
C GLU A 181 10.09 -3.34 -14.19
N GLN A 182 11.30 -3.35 -14.76
CA GLN A 182 12.54 -3.52 -13.99
C GLN A 182 12.76 -2.36 -13.01
N PHE A 183 12.45 -1.13 -13.43
CA PHE A 183 12.53 0.05 -12.57
C PHE A 183 11.54 -0.04 -11.40
N GLN A 184 10.31 -0.49 -11.65
CA GLN A 184 9.30 -0.73 -10.61
C GLN A 184 9.78 -1.74 -9.58
N GLU A 185 10.32 -2.88 -10.02
CA GLU A 185 10.87 -3.90 -9.12
C GLU A 185 11.99 -3.34 -8.24
N ILE A 186 12.85 -2.49 -8.78
CA ILE A 186 13.93 -1.84 -8.03
C ILE A 186 13.37 -0.88 -6.98
N MET A 187 12.39 -0.03 -7.35
CA MET A 187 11.78 0.91 -6.42
C MET A 187 11.07 0.19 -5.26
N MET A 188 10.38 -0.92 -5.56
CA MET A 188 9.77 -1.78 -4.53
C MET A 188 10.83 -2.41 -3.61
N ARG A 189 11.91 -2.97 -4.17
CA ARG A 189 12.98 -3.61 -3.38
C ARG A 189 13.77 -2.62 -2.53
N ALA A 190 13.90 -1.38 -2.99
CA ALA A 190 14.57 -0.30 -2.28
C ALA A 190 13.75 0.25 -1.10
N GLY A 191 12.50 -0.19 -0.93
CA GLY A 191 11.60 0.31 0.13
C GLY A 191 11.28 1.80 -0.03
N VAL A 192 11.26 2.29 -1.27
CA VAL A 192 10.77 3.64 -1.59
C VAL A 192 9.25 3.71 -1.38
N PHE A 193 8.60 2.54 -1.30
CA PHE A 193 7.19 2.33 -0.98
C PHE A 193 7.03 1.20 0.04
#